data_AF-A0A834E793-F1
#
_entry.id   AF-A0A834E793-F1
#
_cell.length_a   1.000
_cell.length_b   1.000
_cell.length_c   1.000
_cell.angle_alpha   90.00
_cell.angle_beta   90.00
_cell.angle_gamma   90.00
#
_symmetry.space_group_name_H-M   'P 1'
#
loop_
_entity.id
_entity.type
_entity.pdbx_description
1 polymer ?
#
loop_
_entity_poly.entity_id
_entity_poly.type
_entity_poly.pdbx_seq_one_letter_code
_entity_poly.pdbx_strand_id
1 'polypeptide(L)'
;MSLYCGTACRRKSFWCYRLLSTYVTKTRYLFELKEDDDACKKAQQTGAFYLFHNLAPLLQKSEHQYLLPQYSLVELEKLLGKLGQDTQRIEDSVLIGCSEQHEAWFALDLGLTNSSSMSASLQKPEMEAELRGSFIELRKALFRLNVKDASLLSTVDSDFSVLWEI
;
A
#
# COMPACT_ATOMS: atom_id res chain seq x y z
N MET A 1 -11.68 26.38 60.60
CA MET A 1 -10.66 25.36 60.23
C MET A 1 -11.23 24.52 59.10
N SER A 2 -11.06 24.96 57.86
CA SER A 2 -11.58 24.28 56.66
C SER A 2 -10.43 23.56 55.98
N LEU A 3 -10.48 22.23 55.96
CA LEU A 3 -9.49 21.39 55.30
C LEU A 3 -9.79 21.35 53.80
N TYR A 4 -9.00 22.09 53.03
CA TYR A 4 -8.93 21.93 51.59
C TYR A 4 -8.29 20.56 51.28
N CYS A 5 -9.10 19.61 50.83
CA CYS A 5 -8.61 18.38 50.21
C CYS A 5 -8.26 18.68 48.75
N GLY A 6 -6.98 18.95 48.49
CA GLY A 6 -6.45 19.14 47.14
C GLY A 6 -6.55 17.86 46.34
N THR A 7 -7.38 17.86 45.30
CA THR A 7 -7.51 16.76 44.33
C THR A 7 -6.26 16.67 43.46
N ALA A 8 -5.32 15.82 43.84
CA ALA A 8 -4.20 15.40 43.01
C ALA A 8 -4.66 14.41 41.92
N CYS A 9 -5.52 14.86 41.00
CA CYS A 9 -5.96 14.09 39.84
C CYS A 9 -5.72 14.87 38.55
N ARG A 10 -4.46 15.12 38.18
CA ARG A 10 -4.13 15.64 36.84
C ARG A 10 -2.77 15.14 36.38
N ARG A 11 -2.77 14.25 35.37
CA ARG A 11 -1.84 14.18 34.21
C ARG A 11 -1.52 12.78 33.68
N LYS A 12 -1.89 11.69 34.36
CA LYS A 12 -1.60 10.33 33.85
C LYS A 12 -2.59 9.79 32.81
N SER A 13 -3.81 10.33 32.75
CA SER A 13 -4.87 9.78 31.89
C SER A 13 -4.67 10.11 30.40
N PHE A 14 -4.10 11.27 30.05
CA PHE A 14 -3.96 11.70 28.65
C PHE A 14 -2.95 10.87 27.82
N TRP A 15 -1.97 10.23 28.46
CA TRP A 15 -0.98 9.40 27.77
C TRP A 15 -1.53 8.02 27.39
N CYS A 16 -2.36 7.42 28.24
CA CYS A 16 -2.95 6.11 27.99
C CYS A 16 -3.98 6.15 26.85
N TYR A 17 -4.81 7.21 26.76
CA TYR A 17 -5.79 7.33 25.65
C TYR A 17 -5.12 7.48 24.27
N ARG A 18 -3.92 8.07 24.20
CA ARG A 18 -3.14 8.17 22.94
C ARG A 18 -2.50 6.84 22.50
N LEU A 19 -2.45 5.84 23.37
CA LEU A 19 -1.95 4.50 23.04
C LEU A 19 -3.09 3.54 22.64
N LEU A 20 -4.34 3.91 22.93
CA LEU A 20 -5.54 3.12 22.64
C LEU A 20 -6.27 3.58 21.37
N SER A 21 -5.90 4.75 20.81
CA SER A 21 -6.46 5.21 19.54
C SER A 21 -5.85 4.43 18.38
N THR A 22 -6.69 3.72 17.63
CA THR A 22 -6.27 2.99 16.43
C THR A 22 -5.62 3.93 15.41
N TYR A 23 -6.13 5.16 15.26
CA TYR A 23 -5.52 6.19 14.40
C TYR A 23 -4.08 6.54 14.78
N VAL A 24 -3.81 6.82 16.06
CA VAL A 24 -2.47 7.21 16.51
C VAL A 24 -1.50 6.02 16.39
N THR A 25 -1.97 4.83 16.73
CA THR A 25 -1.17 3.60 16.62
C THR A 25 -0.81 3.29 15.17
N LYS A 26 -1.80 3.37 14.25
CA LYS A 26 -1.60 3.24 12.81
C LYS A 26 -0.60 4.26 12.25
N THR A 27 -0.74 5.51 12.68
CA THR A 27 0.14 6.60 12.24
C THR A 27 1.58 6.37 12.70
N ARG A 28 1.79 5.97 13.97
CA ARG A 28 3.12 5.62 14.48
C ARG A 28 3.76 4.47 13.71
N TYR A 29 2.98 3.42 13.45
CA TYR A 29 3.46 2.28 12.67
C TYR A 29 3.90 2.71 11.26
N LEU A 30 3.09 3.51 10.56
CA LEU A 30 3.47 4.02 9.24
C LEU A 30 4.71 4.92 9.27
N PHE A 31 4.88 5.74 10.30
CA PHE A 31 6.10 6.55 10.45
C PHE A 31 7.33 5.68 10.68
N GLU A 32 7.24 4.65 11.52
CA GLU A 32 8.32 3.69 11.73
C GLU A 32 8.76 3.05 10.41
N LEU A 33 7.80 2.58 9.60
CA LEU A 33 8.13 1.99 8.29
C LEU A 33 8.71 3.01 7.28
N LYS A 34 8.39 4.30 7.42
CA LYS A 34 8.94 5.36 6.54
C LYS A 34 10.33 5.82 6.96
N GLU A 35 10.70 5.67 8.23
CA GLU A 35 11.98 6.12 8.79
C GLU A 35 13.02 4.99 8.89
N ASP A 36 12.59 3.73 8.99
CA ASP A 36 13.44 2.55 9.14
C ASP A 36 13.25 1.58 7.96
N ASP A 37 14.23 1.55 7.05
CA ASP A 37 14.25 0.68 5.87
C ASP A 37 14.25 -0.81 6.24
N ASP A 38 14.89 -1.21 7.35
CA ASP A 38 14.91 -2.59 7.81
C ASP A 38 13.54 -3.01 8.35
N ALA A 39 12.84 -2.11 9.05
CA ALA A 39 11.46 -2.32 9.47
C ALA A 39 10.52 -2.42 8.27
N CYS A 40 10.70 -1.55 7.26
CA CYS A 40 9.94 -1.59 6.01
C CYS A 40 10.15 -2.90 5.26
N LYS A 41 11.41 -3.34 5.10
CA LYS A 41 11.76 -4.61 4.44
C LYS A 41 11.18 -5.83 5.17
N LYS A 42 11.11 -5.80 6.50
CA LYS A 42 10.42 -6.83 7.28
C LYS A 42 8.91 -6.81 7.04
N ALA A 43 8.30 -5.63 7.04
CA ALA A 43 6.86 -5.48 6.79
C ALA A 43 6.47 -5.96 5.37
N GLN A 44 7.37 -5.81 4.40
CA GLN A 44 7.20 -6.30 3.03
C GLN A 44 7.04 -7.83 2.94
N GLN A 45 7.60 -8.59 3.89
CA GLN A 45 7.46 -10.05 3.94
C GLN A 45 6.05 -10.52 4.28
N THR A 46 5.30 -9.71 5.02
CA THR A 46 3.94 -10.04 5.49
C THR A 46 2.88 -9.08 4.95
N GLY A 47 3.27 -8.14 4.09
CA GLY A 47 2.40 -7.10 3.56
C GLY A 47 1.55 -7.59 2.38
N ALA A 48 0.65 -6.70 1.97
CA ALA A 48 -0.16 -6.86 0.77
C ALA A 48 0.32 -5.93 -0.34
N PHE A 49 0.32 -6.43 -1.57
CA PHE A 49 0.80 -5.73 -2.75
C PHE A 49 -0.34 -5.40 -3.70
N TYR A 50 -0.30 -4.19 -4.23
CA TYR A 50 -1.17 -3.68 -5.26
C TYR A 50 -0.37 -3.43 -6.53
N LEU A 51 -0.88 -3.88 -7.66
CA LEU A 51 -0.16 -3.82 -8.93
C LEU A 51 -0.60 -2.61 -9.74
N PHE A 52 0.38 -1.92 -10.29
CA PHE A 52 0.22 -0.80 -11.20
C PHE A 52 0.97 -1.05 -12.49
N HIS A 53 0.59 -0.32 -13.53
CA HIS A 53 1.37 -0.23 -14.76
C HIS A 53 1.27 1.19 -15.29
N ASN A 54 2.37 1.94 -15.25
CA ASN A 54 2.40 3.37 -15.57
C ASN A 54 1.33 4.14 -14.78
N LEU A 55 1.33 3.97 -13.45
CA LEU A 55 0.39 4.60 -12.52
C LEU A 55 -1.10 4.23 -12.71
N ALA A 56 -1.41 3.30 -13.60
CA ALA A 56 -2.75 2.74 -13.72
C ALA A 56 -2.90 1.52 -12.80
N PRO A 57 -3.78 1.53 -11.79
CA PRO A 57 -4.02 0.36 -10.94
C PRO A 57 -4.64 -0.80 -11.72
N LEU A 58 -4.22 -2.02 -11.37
CA LEU A 58 -4.85 -3.26 -11.81
C LEU A 58 -6.23 -3.38 -11.15
N LEU A 59 -7.28 -3.51 -11.95
CA LEU A 59 -8.62 -3.81 -11.45
C LEU A 59 -9.16 -5.10 -12.06
N GLN A 60 -9.79 -5.92 -11.23
CA GLN A 60 -10.51 -7.11 -11.67
C GLN A 60 -12.01 -6.83 -11.70
N LYS A 61 -12.66 -7.22 -12.79
CA LYS A 61 -14.11 -7.06 -12.93
C LYS A 61 -14.81 -8.23 -12.24
N SER A 62 -15.50 -7.96 -11.15
CA SER A 62 -16.54 -8.82 -10.59
C SER A 62 -17.90 -8.40 -11.15
N GLU A 63 -18.91 -9.27 -11.07
CA GLU A 63 -20.21 -9.13 -11.79
C GLU A 63 -20.75 -7.70 -11.88
N HIS A 64 -20.77 -6.99 -10.74
CA HIS A 64 -21.35 -5.65 -10.63
C HIS A 64 -20.35 -4.57 -10.18
N GLN A 65 -19.11 -4.95 -9.84
CA GLN A 65 -18.14 -4.06 -9.20
C GLN A 65 -16.72 -4.36 -9.64
N TYR A 66 -15.88 -3.35 -9.62
CA TYR A 66 -14.44 -3.54 -9.77
C TYR A 66 -13.84 -3.82 -8.40
N LEU A 67 -12.91 -4.75 -8.36
CA LEU A 67 -12.13 -5.11 -7.19
C LEU A 67 -10.68 -4.70 -7.44
N LEU A 68 -10.05 -4.22 -6.36
CA LEU A 68 -8.62 -3.97 -6.33
C LEU A 68 -7.94 -5.23 -5.75
N PRO A 69 -7.35 -6.10 -6.57
CA PRO A 69 -6.74 -7.35 -6.09
C PRO A 69 -5.53 -7.05 -5.20
N GLN A 70 -5.43 -7.82 -4.13
CA GLN A 70 -4.30 -7.82 -3.20
C GLN A 70 -3.52 -9.12 -3.40
N TYR A 71 -2.20 -9.01 -3.38
CA TYR A 71 -1.30 -10.15 -3.49
C TYR A 71 -0.42 -10.24 -2.26
N SER A 72 -0.20 -11.45 -1.76
CA SER A 72 0.88 -11.74 -0.81
C SER A 72 2.24 -11.76 -1.52
N LEU A 73 3.33 -11.66 -0.76
CA LEU A 73 4.68 -11.77 -1.31
C LEU A 73 4.86 -13.06 -2.15
N VAL A 74 4.42 -14.20 -1.61
CA VAL A 74 4.57 -15.51 -2.27
C VAL A 74 3.77 -15.59 -3.58
N GLU A 75 2.59 -14.98 -3.62
CA GLU A 75 1.80 -14.90 -4.86
C GLU A 75 2.45 -13.97 -5.87
N LEU A 76 2.98 -12.84 -5.40
CA LEU A 76 3.65 -11.87 -6.23
C LEU A 76 4.92 -12.43 -6.87
N GLU A 77 5.77 -13.12 -6.12
CA GLU A 77 6.97 -13.80 -6.65
C GLU A 77 6.62 -14.80 -7.76
N LYS A 78 5.56 -15.59 -7.55
CA LYS A 78 5.07 -16.53 -8.57
C LYS A 78 4.56 -15.80 -9.80
N LEU A 79 3.83 -14.69 -9.64
CA LEU A 79 3.33 -13.89 -10.75
C LEU A 79 4.48 -13.25 -11.54
N LEU A 80 5.45 -12.66 -10.86
CA LEU A 80 6.64 -12.09 -11.50
C LEU A 80 7.41 -13.16 -12.29
N GLY A 81 7.62 -14.34 -11.70
CA GLY A 81 8.25 -15.47 -12.39
C GLY A 81 7.50 -15.90 -13.66
N LYS A 82 6.16 -15.91 -13.64
CA LYS A 82 5.35 -16.18 -14.83
C LYS A 82 5.42 -15.07 -15.88
N LEU A 83 5.52 -13.82 -15.41
CA LEU A 83 5.68 -12.64 -16.26
C LEU A 83 7.15 -12.45 -16.71
N GLY A 84 8.03 -13.42 -16.46
CA GLY A 84 9.45 -13.33 -16.83
C GLY A 84 10.18 -12.12 -16.21
N GLN A 85 9.65 -11.57 -15.12
CA GLN A 85 10.21 -10.45 -14.38
C GLN A 85 11.07 -10.97 -13.22
N ASP A 86 12.12 -10.21 -12.88
CA ASP A 86 12.94 -10.51 -11.71
C ASP A 86 12.12 -10.28 -10.42
N THR A 87 12.26 -11.20 -9.45
CA THR A 87 11.65 -11.07 -8.12
C THR A 87 12.28 -9.91 -7.34
N GLN A 88 13.50 -9.48 -7.68
CA GLN A 88 14.13 -8.29 -7.10
C GLN A 88 13.29 -7.02 -7.30
N ARG A 89 12.42 -6.96 -8.32
CA ARG A 89 11.52 -5.82 -8.54
C ARG A 89 10.56 -5.57 -7.38
N ILE A 90 10.34 -6.56 -6.51
CA ILE A 90 9.54 -6.35 -5.30
C ILE A 90 10.17 -5.26 -4.43
N GLU A 91 11.50 -5.14 -4.39
CA GLU A 91 12.20 -4.09 -3.63
C GLU A 91 11.86 -2.67 -4.13
N ASP A 92 11.42 -2.52 -5.38
CA ASP A 92 10.97 -1.24 -5.95
C ASP A 92 9.54 -0.85 -5.51
N SER A 93 8.88 -1.66 -4.67
CA SER A 93 7.51 -1.37 -4.22
C SER A 93 7.49 -0.20 -3.23
N VAL A 94 6.52 0.70 -3.39
CA VAL A 94 6.34 1.89 -2.55
C VAL A 94 5.33 1.60 -1.44
N LEU A 95 5.67 1.94 -0.20
CA LEU A 95 4.73 1.87 0.94
C LEU A 95 3.63 2.93 0.77
N ILE A 96 2.37 2.48 0.73
CA ILE A 96 1.20 3.35 0.52
C ILE A 96 0.24 3.42 1.72
N GLY A 97 0.39 2.52 2.70
CA GLY A 97 -0.48 2.50 3.87
C GLY A 97 -0.40 1.20 4.66
N CYS A 98 -1.37 0.99 5.54
CA CYS A 98 -1.51 -0.26 6.28
C CYS A 98 -2.96 -0.49 6.74
N SER A 99 -3.26 -1.73 7.10
CA SER A 99 -4.51 -2.13 7.74
C SER A 99 -4.57 -1.70 9.21
N GLU A 100 -5.73 -1.89 9.85
CA GLU A 100 -5.89 -1.68 11.29
C GLU A 100 -5.13 -2.73 12.13
N GLN A 101 -4.76 -3.86 11.52
CA GLN A 101 -3.98 -4.94 12.12
C GLN A 101 -2.47 -4.83 11.83
N HIS A 102 -2.00 -3.68 11.33
CA HIS A 102 -0.60 -3.43 10.95
C HIS A 102 -0.10 -4.32 9.80
N GLU A 103 -0.99 -4.74 8.90
CA GLU A 103 -0.56 -5.28 7.61
C GLU A 103 -0.19 -4.11 6.70
N ALA A 104 1.08 -4.00 6.32
CA ALA A 104 1.55 -2.95 5.41
C ALA A 104 1.06 -3.18 3.99
N TRP A 105 0.78 -2.07 3.28
CA TRP A 105 0.30 -2.07 1.91
C TRP A 105 1.33 -1.41 1.01
N PHE A 106 1.69 -2.10 -0.07
CA PHE A 106 2.71 -1.68 -1.02
C PHE A 106 2.13 -1.57 -2.42
N ALA A 107 2.58 -0.58 -3.19
CA ALA A 107 2.28 -0.44 -4.61
C ALA A 107 3.51 -0.81 -5.43
N LEU A 108 3.36 -1.72 -6.39
CA LEU A 108 4.41 -2.10 -7.33
C LEU A 108 3.99 -1.75 -8.75
N ASP A 109 4.76 -0.89 -9.43
CA ASP A 109 4.54 -0.56 -10.83
C ASP A 109 5.35 -1.47 -11.75
N LEU A 110 4.65 -2.33 -12.49
CA LEU A 110 5.22 -3.31 -13.40
C LEU A 110 5.74 -2.67 -14.70
N GLY A 111 5.29 -1.46 -15.04
CA GLY A 111 5.72 -0.71 -16.23
C GLY A 111 7.08 -0.01 -16.08
N LEU A 112 7.55 0.20 -14.85
CA LEU A 112 8.85 0.81 -14.58
C LEU A 112 9.98 -0.22 -14.70
N THR A 113 10.55 -0.35 -15.90
CA THR A 113 11.79 -1.11 -16.10
C THR A 113 12.97 -0.21 -15.72
N ASN A 114 13.56 -0.42 -14.55
CA ASN A 114 14.82 0.23 -14.21
C ASN A 114 15.84 -0.16 -15.29
N SER A 115 16.60 0.82 -15.78
CA SER A 115 17.44 0.81 -16.99
C SER A 115 18.56 -0.25 -17.08
N SER A 116 18.58 -1.24 -16.18
CA SER A 116 19.62 -2.27 -16.06
C SER A 116 19.20 -3.68 -16.51
N SER A 117 17.90 -3.99 -16.61
CA SER A 117 17.46 -5.32 -17.07
C SER A 117 16.88 -5.27 -18.49
N MET A 118 17.61 -5.85 -19.45
CA MET A 118 17.08 -6.24 -20.77
C MET A 118 16.12 -7.45 -20.67
N SER A 119 15.32 -7.55 -19.61
CA SER A 119 14.22 -8.51 -19.56
C SER A 119 13.08 -7.92 -20.36
N ALA A 120 12.72 -8.58 -21.48
CA ALA A 120 11.63 -8.18 -22.35
C ALA A 120 10.39 -7.79 -21.51
N SER A 121 10.05 -6.50 -21.52
CA SER A 121 8.81 -6.04 -20.90
C SER A 121 7.66 -6.77 -21.60
N LEU A 122 6.98 -7.66 -20.89
CA LEU A 122 5.77 -8.30 -21.39
C LEU A 122 4.78 -7.21 -21.79
N GLN A 123 4.14 -7.34 -22.95
CA GLN A 123 3.24 -6.29 -23.39
C GLN A 123 2.04 -6.25 -22.44
N LYS A 124 1.56 -5.02 -22.15
CA LYS A 124 0.38 -4.77 -21.32
C LYS A 124 -0.78 -5.79 -21.48
N PRO A 125 -1.25 -6.14 -22.71
CA PRO A 125 -2.36 -7.10 -22.87
C PRO A 125 -2.05 -8.52 -22.37
N GLU A 126 -0.81 -8.99 -22.50
CA GLU A 126 -0.41 -10.31 -22.04
C GLU A 126 -0.39 -10.38 -20.51
N MET A 127 0.06 -9.29 -19.88
CA MET A 127 0.05 -9.14 -18.43
C MET A 127 -1.38 -9.04 -17.86
N GLU A 128 -2.26 -8.29 -18.53
CA GLU A 128 -3.69 -8.22 -18.18
C GLU A 128 -4.37 -9.60 -18.26
N ALA A 129 -4.01 -10.41 -19.27
CA ALA A 129 -4.52 -11.77 -19.42
C ALA A 129 -4.09 -12.70 -18.26
N GLU A 130 -2.81 -12.67 -17.87
CA GLU A 130 -2.31 -13.49 -16.75
C GLU A 130 -2.93 -13.06 -15.41
N LEU A 131 -3.08 -11.75 -15.19
CA LEU A 131 -3.64 -11.17 -13.97
C LEU A 131 -5.18 -11.22 -13.94
N ARG A 132 -5.82 -11.66 -15.03
CA ARG A 132 -7.29 -11.70 -15.21
C ARG A 132 -7.96 -10.37 -14.87
N GLY A 133 -7.28 -9.28 -15.21
CA GLY A 133 -7.66 -7.92 -14.84
C GLY A 133 -7.26 -6.93 -15.92
N SER A 134 -7.55 -5.66 -15.68
CA SER A 134 -7.23 -4.57 -16.60
C SER A 134 -6.61 -3.41 -15.83
N PHE A 135 -5.56 -2.79 -16.37
CA PHE A 135 -5.00 -1.58 -15.81
C PHE A 135 -5.80 -0.38 -16.30
N ILE A 136 -6.51 0.25 -15.37
CA ILE A 136 -7.45 1.34 -15.63
C ILE A 136 -6.83 2.63 -15.11
N GLU A 137 -6.96 3.74 -15.86
CA GLU A 137 -6.54 5.06 -15.39
C GLU A 137 -7.08 5.36 -13.99
N LEU A 138 -6.23 5.85 -13.10
CA LEU A 138 -6.53 6.05 -11.68
C LEU A 138 -7.82 6.84 -11.47
N ARG A 139 -8.01 7.94 -12.22
CA ARG A 139 -9.24 8.75 -12.18
C ARG A 139 -10.50 7.93 -12.51
N LYS A 140 -10.44 7.03 -13.49
CA LYS A 140 -11.56 6.15 -13.87
C LYS A 140 -11.77 5.04 -12.84
N ALA A 141 -10.70 4.54 -12.24
CA ALA A 141 -10.73 3.52 -11.19
C ALA A 141 -11.48 4.02 -9.94
N LEU A 142 -11.22 5.25 -9.50
CA LEU A 142 -11.87 5.85 -8.33
C LEU A 142 -13.41 5.88 -8.42
N PHE A 143 -13.97 6.06 -9.63
CA PHE A 143 -15.43 6.05 -9.84
C PHE A 143 -16.05 4.65 -9.91
N ARG A 144 -15.23 3.60 -10.04
CA ARG A 144 -15.68 2.22 -10.26
C ARG A 144 -15.50 1.32 -9.04
N LEU A 145 -14.67 1.74 -8.10
CA LEU A 145 -14.36 1.02 -6.87
C LEU A 145 -15.36 1.33 -5.76
N ASN A 146 -15.41 0.43 -4.78
CA ASN A 146 -16.08 0.71 -3.52
C ASN A 146 -15.34 1.83 -2.75
N VAL A 147 -16.01 2.41 -1.74
CA VAL A 147 -15.48 3.56 -0.97
C VAL A 147 -14.13 3.25 -0.31
N LYS A 148 -13.91 2.02 0.18
CA LYS A 148 -12.66 1.66 0.87
C LYS A 148 -11.50 1.60 -0.12
N ASP A 149 -11.68 0.92 -1.24
CA ASP A 149 -10.63 0.76 -2.26
C ASP A 149 -10.35 2.08 -2.97
N ALA A 150 -11.38 2.92 -3.18
CA ALA A 150 -11.22 4.27 -3.71
C ALA A 150 -10.39 5.15 -2.75
N SER A 151 -10.62 5.04 -1.43
CA SER A 151 -9.82 5.80 -0.44
C SER A 151 -8.34 5.37 -0.45
N LEU A 152 -8.06 4.08 -0.64
CA LEU A 152 -6.69 3.57 -0.75
C LEU A 152 -6.00 4.09 -2.02
N LEU A 153 -6.67 4.06 -3.18
CA LEU A 153 -6.06 4.61 -4.40
C LEU A 153 -5.84 6.13 -4.34
N SER A 154 -6.63 6.86 -3.55
CA SER A 154 -6.40 8.31 -3.39
C SER A 154 -5.13 8.64 -2.62
N THR A 155 -4.68 7.77 -1.68
CA THR A 155 -3.39 7.98 -0.99
C THR A 155 -2.22 7.69 -1.92
N VAL A 156 -2.39 6.73 -2.83
CA VAL A 156 -1.43 6.45 -3.91
C VAL A 156 -1.29 7.69 -4.79
N ASP A 157 -2.38 8.30 -5.25
CA ASP A 157 -2.31 9.48 -6.13
C ASP A 157 -1.56 10.67 -5.47
N SER A 158 -1.77 10.89 -4.17
CA SER A 158 -1.05 11.93 -3.43
C SER A 158 0.42 11.57 -3.19
N ASP A 159 0.74 10.34 -2.79
CA ASP A 159 2.11 9.94 -2.47
C ASP A 159 2.95 9.72 -3.75
N PHE A 160 2.35 9.25 -4.84
CA PHE A 160 2.99 9.17 -6.16
C PHE A 160 3.18 10.55 -6.79
N SER A 161 2.27 11.51 -6.60
CA SER A 161 2.52 12.87 -7.09
C SER A 161 3.71 13.54 -6.37
N VAL A 162 3.91 13.24 -5.08
CA VAL A 162 5.01 13.82 -4.28
C VAL A 162 6.36 13.11 -4.52
N LEU A 163 6.36 11.80 -4.81
CA LEU A 163 7.59 11.06 -5.15
C LEU A 163 8.11 11.33 -6.57
N TRP A 164 7.32 11.95 -7.45
CA TRP A 164 7.69 12.25 -8.84
C TRP A 164 7.88 13.75 -9.15
N GLU A 165 7.82 14.64 -8.14
CA GLU A 165 8.14 16.07 -8.26
C GLU A 165 9.60 16.42 -7.84
N ILE A 166 10.48 15.43 -7.67
CA ILE A 166 11.93 15.63 -7.45
C ILE A 166 12.73 14.97 -8.57
#